data_AF-A0AAC9Z1L1-F1
#
_entry.id   AF-A0AAC9Z1L1-F1
#
_cell.length_a   1.000
_cell.length_b   1.000
_cell.length_c   1.000
_cell.angle_alpha   90.00
_cell.angle_beta   90.00
_cell.angle_gamma   90.00
#
_symmetry.space_group_name_H-M   'P 1'
#
loop_
_entity.id
_entity.type
_entity.pdbx_description
1 polymer ?
#
loop_
_entity_poly.entity_id
_entity_poly.type
_entity_poly.pdbx_seq_one_letter_code
_entity_poly.pdbx_strand_id
1 'polypeptide(L)'
;MIFTELFVVLVAIFVGARVGGIGLGVFGMLGLAVLVFGFGLKPGNAPIDVMLIILSVITAAAALQAAGGLDYLVRVAERILRKNPSMITFLAPVVCYIFTFLSGTGHIAYSLLPIISEIATESKVRPERPLSISVIASQQAITASPISAATAALLGTTLLGGQGIELSDILMICIPSTLIGVIVGAFAVRFIGVDLEKDSEYQRRVRDGILKNEKQTTYEISAKENQKALISVIIFLIGVLLIVIFGSIPSLRPSFVLTDGTSYRLGMTEIIEIVMMSIAGLMLIFTKTNVDKAVKGSVFIAGMQAVIAIFGIAWMGDTFFNGNIEFFKTHIEHIVTDYPFLFAIALFVMSILLFSQAATVRTLYPLGIALGIPPLALVAMFPAVNGYFFIPNYPTVVAAISFDRTGTTRIGKYVLNHSFQLPGFVATIVSIAVGYFLILFL
;
A
#
# COMPACT_ATOMS: atom_id res chain seq x y z
N MET A 1 -20.89 0.47 27.38
CA MET A 1 -21.44 0.72 26.03
C MET A 1 -20.32 0.73 24.99
N ILE A 2 -19.31 1.60 25.12
CA ILE A 2 -18.19 1.63 24.16
C ILE A 2 -17.44 0.29 24.01
N PHE A 3 -17.14 -0.44 25.09
CA PHE A 3 -16.42 -1.72 24.98
C PHE A 3 -17.22 -2.81 24.25
N THR A 4 -18.56 -2.80 24.38
CA THR A 4 -19.43 -3.73 23.67
C THR A 4 -19.53 -3.37 22.18
N GLU A 5 -19.58 -2.08 21.85
CA GLU A 5 -19.52 -1.61 20.47
C GLU A 5 -18.16 -1.92 19.82
N LEU A 6 -17.07 -1.70 20.55
CA LEU A 6 -15.72 -2.07 20.12
C LEU A 6 -15.63 -3.58 19.87
N PHE A 7 -16.23 -4.41 20.73
CA PHE A 7 -16.29 -5.84 20.52
C PHE A 7 -17.01 -6.19 19.21
N VAL A 8 -18.13 -5.53 18.88
CA VAL A 8 -18.81 -5.70 17.59
C VAL A 8 -17.89 -5.35 16.42
N VAL A 9 -17.20 -4.21 16.49
CA VAL A 9 -16.24 -3.77 15.47
C VAL A 9 -15.13 -4.82 15.27
N LEU A 10 -14.52 -5.29 16.36
CA LEU A 10 -13.44 -6.28 16.31
C LEU A 10 -13.92 -7.63 15.78
N VAL A 11 -15.11 -8.09 16.17
CA VAL A 11 -15.70 -9.34 15.65
C VAL A 11 -15.98 -9.22 14.15
N ALA A 12 -16.56 -8.12 13.70
CA ALA A 12 -16.83 -7.87 12.27
C ALA A 12 -15.54 -7.90 11.44
N ILE A 13 -14.49 -7.22 11.91
CA ILE A 13 -13.17 -7.22 11.26
C ILE A 13 -12.57 -8.64 11.23
N PHE A 14 -12.57 -9.33 12.37
CA PHE A 14 -11.96 -10.66 12.49
C PHE A 14 -12.64 -11.70 11.61
N VAL A 15 -13.97 -11.73 11.61
CA VAL A 15 -14.75 -12.65 10.76
C VAL A 15 -14.58 -12.27 9.29
N GLY A 16 -14.67 -10.98 8.95
CA GLY A 16 -14.47 -10.50 7.58
C GLY A 16 -13.09 -10.84 7.01
N ALA A 17 -12.03 -10.70 7.82
CA ALA A 17 -10.67 -11.06 7.43
C ALA A 17 -10.50 -12.57 7.18
N ARG A 18 -11.20 -13.43 7.94
CA ARG A 18 -11.17 -14.89 7.72
C ARG A 18 -11.92 -15.33 6.47
N VAL A 19 -12.99 -14.64 6.09
CA VAL A 19 -13.75 -14.94 4.87
C VAL A 19 -12.94 -14.54 3.62
N GLY A 20 -12.15 -13.48 3.70
CA GLY A 20 -11.29 -13.02 2.60
C GLY A 20 -12.06 -12.40 1.43
N GLY A 21 -11.33 -11.92 0.43
CA GLY A 21 -11.90 -11.24 -0.74
C GLY A 21 -12.76 -10.04 -0.34
N ILE A 22 -14.04 -10.06 -0.71
CA ILE A 22 -15.00 -8.98 -0.37
C ILE A 22 -15.52 -9.06 1.07
N GLY A 23 -15.23 -10.16 1.79
CA GLY A 23 -15.81 -10.45 3.11
C GLY A 23 -15.54 -9.34 4.13
N LEU A 24 -14.36 -8.75 4.11
CA LEU A 24 -13.99 -7.69 5.04
C LEU A 24 -14.92 -6.46 4.95
N GLY A 25 -15.34 -6.09 3.74
CA GLY A 25 -16.31 -5.02 3.53
C GLY A 25 -17.74 -5.42 3.91
N VAL A 26 -18.16 -6.63 3.53
CA VAL A 26 -19.52 -7.13 3.84
C VAL A 26 -19.75 -7.23 5.35
N PHE A 27 -18.80 -7.82 6.09
CA PHE A 27 -18.91 -7.92 7.55
C PHE A 27 -18.73 -6.56 8.23
N GLY A 28 -17.95 -5.65 7.66
CA GLY A 28 -17.94 -4.24 8.09
C GLY A 28 -19.32 -3.59 8.03
N MET A 29 -20.08 -3.81 6.95
CA MET A 29 -21.45 -3.30 6.83
C MET A 29 -22.43 -3.98 7.81
N LEU A 30 -22.25 -5.28 8.08
CA LEU A 30 -23.03 -5.95 9.12
C LEU A 30 -22.74 -5.39 10.51
N GLY A 31 -21.46 -5.15 10.83
CA GLY A 31 -21.08 -4.49 12.08
C GLY A 31 -21.65 -3.08 12.17
N LEU A 32 -21.59 -2.29 11.10
CA LEU A 32 -22.24 -0.98 11.00
C LEU A 32 -23.75 -1.07 11.27
N ALA A 33 -24.44 -2.05 10.69
CA ALA A 33 -25.86 -2.27 10.93
C ALA A 33 -26.15 -2.54 12.42
N VAL A 34 -25.32 -3.35 13.09
CA VAL A 34 -25.44 -3.59 14.54
C VAL A 34 -25.18 -2.30 15.35
N LEU A 35 -24.18 -1.51 14.99
CA LEU A 35 -23.89 -0.24 15.67
C LEU A 35 -25.06 0.77 15.54
N VAL A 36 -25.62 0.90 14.33
CA VAL A 36 -26.69 1.87 14.06
C VAL A 36 -28.03 1.38 14.59
N PHE A 37 -28.47 0.19 14.19
CA PHE A 37 -29.80 -0.31 14.55
C PHE A 37 -29.86 -0.98 15.92
N GLY A 38 -28.75 -1.55 16.40
CA GLY A 38 -28.68 -2.21 17.71
C GLY A 38 -28.28 -1.26 18.84
N PHE A 39 -27.25 -0.44 18.63
CA PHE A 39 -26.74 0.50 19.65
C PHE A 39 -27.25 1.94 19.48
N GLY A 40 -27.94 2.26 18.38
CA GLY A 40 -28.51 3.59 18.14
C GLY A 40 -27.47 4.64 17.76
N LEU A 41 -26.26 4.26 17.36
CA LEU A 41 -25.24 5.21 16.93
C LEU A 41 -25.68 5.91 15.64
N LYS A 42 -25.49 7.23 15.59
CA LYS A 42 -25.67 7.98 14.34
C LYS A 42 -24.63 7.50 13.32
N PRO A 43 -25.02 7.09 12.10
CA PRO A 43 -24.08 6.65 11.09
C PRO A 43 -23.10 7.78 10.75
N GLY A 44 -21.83 7.42 10.67
CA GLY A 44 -20.75 8.29 10.22
C GLY A 44 -20.79 8.56 8.72
N ASN A 45 -19.69 9.06 8.18
CA ASN A 45 -19.56 9.42 6.77
C ASN A 45 -19.03 8.25 5.93
N ALA A 46 -19.78 7.85 4.91
CA ALA A 46 -19.31 6.88 3.93
C ALA A 46 -18.09 7.43 3.14
N PRO A 47 -17.09 6.60 2.83
CA PRO A 47 -15.83 7.05 2.20
C PRO A 47 -15.94 7.17 0.67
N ILE A 48 -16.95 7.88 0.16
CA ILE A 48 -17.31 7.90 -1.28
C ILE A 48 -16.13 8.39 -2.13
N ASP A 49 -15.52 9.52 -1.78
CA ASP A 49 -14.38 10.10 -2.50
C ASP A 49 -13.24 9.09 -2.68
N VAL A 50 -12.89 8.39 -1.60
CA VAL A 50 -11.82 7.40 -1.61
C VAL A 50 -12.18 6.21 -2.50
N MET A 51 -13.44 5.76 -2.48
CA MET A 51 -13.91 4.68 -3.35
C MET A 51 -13.79 5.05 -4.83
N LEU A 52 -14.15 6.28 -5.20
CA LEU A 52 -14.11 6.77 -6.58
C LEU A 52 -12.68 6.99 -7.08
N ILE A 53 -11.79 7.51 -6.23
CA ILE A 53 -10.35 7.60 -6.54
C ILE A 53 -9.78 6.21 -6.81
N ILE A 54 -10.04 5.26 -5.92
CA ILE A 54 -9.54 3.89 -6.04
C ILE A 54 -10.05 3.24 -7.33
N LEU A 55 -11.35 3.35 -7.61
CA LEU A 55 -11.96 2.85 -8.83
C LEU A 55 -11.26 3.42 -10.08
N SER A 56 -10.99 4.73 -10.10
CA SER A 56 -10.34 5.40 -11.23
C SER A 56 -8.88 4.94 -11.43
N VAL A 57 -8.11 4.85 -10.34
CA VAL A 57 -6.71 4.39 -10.37
C VAL A 57 -6.63 2.93 -10.82
N ILE A 58 -7.47 2.05 -10.28
CA ILE A 58 -7.51 0.64 -10.64
C ILE A 58 -7.91 0.46 -12.10
N THR A 59 -8.86 1.25 -12.60
CA THR A 59 -9.27 1.18 -14.00
C THR A 59 -8.09 1.48 -14.93
N ALA A 60 -7.29 2.51 -14.63
CA ALA A 60 -6.06 2.80 -15.35
C ALA A 60 -5.03 1.67 -15.22
N ALA A 61 -4.79 1.16 -14.01
CA ALA A 61 -3.84 0.08 -13.77
C ALA A 61 -4.26 -1.25 -14.43
N ALA A 62 -5.56 -1.53 -14.51
CA ALA A 62 -6.12 -2.68 -15.21
C ALA A 62 -5.98 -2.55 -16.72
N ALA A 63 -6.17 -1.35 -17.28
CA ALA A 63 -5.87 -1.07 -18.69
C ALA A 63 -4.37 -1.24 -19.00
N LEU A 64 -3.48 -0.78 -18.11
CA LEU A 64 -2.03 -1.01 -18.19
C LEU A 64 -1.70 -2.51 -18.18
N GLN A 65 -2.29 -3.27 -17.26
CA GLN A 65 -2.10 -4.73 -17.16
C GLN A 65 -2.58 -5.41 -18.44
N ALA A 66 -3.78 -5.10 -18.90
CA ALA A 66 -4.38 -5.72 -20.09
C ALA A 66 -3.63 -5.38 -21.40
N ALA A 67 -2.89 -4.26 -21.43
CA ALA A 67 -2.00 -3.88 -22.52
C ALA A 67 -0.63 -4.58 -22.49
N GLY A 68 -0.34 -5.39 -21.45
CA GLY A 68 0.97 -6.03 -21.23
C GLY A 68 2.01 -5.09 -20.61
N GLY A 69 1.59 -3.90 -20.16
CA GLY A 69 2.49 -2.91 -19.57
C GLY A 69 3.14 -3.38 -18.28
N LEU A 70 2.42 -4.15 -17.46
CA LEU A 70 2.97 -4.76 -16.24
C LEU A 70 4.09 -5.76 -16.57
N ASP A 71 3.90 -6.61 -17.60
CA ASP A 71 4.92 -7.57 -18.03
C ASP A 71 6.16 -6.87 -18.62
N TYR A 72 5.96 -5.72 -19.28
CA TYR A 72 7.07 -4.88 -19.72
C TYR A 72 7.87 -4.33 -18.53
N LEU A 73 7.17 -3.78 -17.54
CA LEU A 73 7.76 -3.27 -16.30
C LEU A 73 8.58 -4.37 -15.60
N VAL A 74 8.04 -5.57 -15.48
CA VAL A 74 8.72 -6.73 -14.88
C VAL A 74 10.01 -7.08 -15.61
N ARG A 75 10.01 -7.10 -16.95
CA ARG A 75 11.21 -7.34 -17.76
C ARG A 75 12.28 -6.25 -17.56
N VAL A 76 11.87 -5.00 -17.37
CA VAL A 76 12.80 -3.91 -17.03
C VAL A 76 13.40 -4.13 -15.65
N ALA A 77 12.57 -4.47 -14.65
CA ALA A 77 13.02 -4.76 -13.30
C ALA A 77 14.02 -5.93 -13.28
N GLU A 78 13.74 -7.02 -13.98
CA GLU A 78 14.65 -8.17 -14.10
C GLU A 78 16.03 -7.75 -14.62
N ARG A 79 16.08 -6.97 -15.72
CA ARG A 79 17.35 -6.48 -16.26
C ARG A 79 18.12 -5.64 -15.24
N ILE A 80 17.43 -4.82 -14.46
CA ILE A 80 18.07 -4.02 -13.40
C ILE A 80 18.64 -4.95 -12.34
N LEU A 81 17.87 -5.92 -11.85
CA LEU A 81 18.30 -6.85 -10.80
C LEU A 81 19.48 -7.73 -11.23
N ARG A 82 19.50 -8.18 -12.49
CA ARG A 82 20.60 -9.00 -13.03
C ARG A 82 21.90 -8.23 -13.27
N LYS A 83 21.90 -6.88 -13.26
CA LYS A 83 23.13 -6.08 -13.43
C LYS A 83 24.10 -6.20 -12.25
N ASN A 84 23.59 -6.33 -11.03
CA ASN A 84 24.42 -6.48 -9.83
C ASN A 84 23.80 -7.47 -8.84
N PRO A 85 23.82 -8.78 -9.17
CA PRO A 85 23.05 -9.79 -8.45
C PRO A 85 23.61 -10.11 -7.06
N SER A 86 24.87 -9.76 -6.76
CA SER A 86 25.45 -9.89 -5.41
C SER A 86 24.92 -8.84 -4.44
N MET A 87 24.48 -7.68 -4.95
CA MET A 87 23.87 -6.59 -4.17
C MET A 87 22.34 -6.67 -4.11
N ILE A 88 21.75 -7.81 -4.47
CA ILE A 88 20.30 -7.96 -4.60
C ILE A 88 19.53 -7.62 -3.31
N THR A 89 20.11 -7.83 -2.12
CA THR A 89 19.51 -7.41 -0.84
C THR A 89 19.22 -5.91 -0.75
N PHE A 90 19.99 -5.07 -1.45
CA PHE A 90 19.78 -3.63 -1.52
C PHE A 90 19.06 -3.19 -2.79
N LEU A 91 19.36 -3.85 -3.91
CA LEU A 91 18.80 -3.47 -5.21
C LEU A 91 17.31 -3.89 -5.34
N ALA A 92 16.97 -5.09 -4.89
CA ALA A 92 15.60 -5.60 -4.94
C ALA A 92 14.57 -4.73 -4.21
N PRO A 93 14.80 -4.28 -2.95
CA PRO A 93 13.82 -3.42 -2.29
C PRO A 93 13.67 -2.06 -2.95
N VAL A 94 14.75 -1.46 -3.48
CA VAL A 94 14.65 -0.18 -4.22
C VAL A 94 13.85 -0.35 -5.50
N VAL A 95 14.08 -1.42 -6.25
CA VAL A 95 13.29 -1.74 -7.45
C VAL A 95 11.82 -1.98 -7.08
N CYS A 96 11.53 -2.80 -6.07
CA CYS A 96 10.15 -3.01 -5.60
C CYS A 96 9.48 -1.70 -5.15
N TYR A 97 10.23 -0.85 -4.44
CA TYR A 97 9.76 0.44 -3.98
C TYR A 97 9.37 1.34 -5.16
N ILE A 98 10.27 1.55 -6.12
CA ILE A 98 10.04 2.42 -7.28
C ILE A 98 8.82 1.94 -8.09
N PHE A 99 8.73 0.64 -8.33
CA PHE A 99 7.63 0.08 -9.12
C PHE A 99 6.30 0.19 -8.38
N THR A 100 6.30 -0.02 -7.06
CA THR A 100 5.09 0.17 -6.25
C THR A 100 4.70 1.64 -6.15
N PHE A 101 5.67 2.53 -5.98
CA PHE A 101 5.48 3.98 -5.94
C PHE A 101 4.82 4.47 -7.24
N LEU A 102 5.33 4.03 -8.39
CA LEU A 102 4.80 4.40 -9.70
C LEU A 102 3.44 3.75 -9.99
N SER A 103 3.23 2.52 -9.53
CA SER A 103 1.98 1.78 -9.80
C SER A 103 0.85 2.07 -8.80
N GLY A 104 1.16 2.63 -7.63
CA GLY A 104 0.19 2.89 -6.55
C GLY A 104 -0.33 1.64 -5.83
N THR A 105 0.19 0.44 -6.15
CA THR A 105 -0.26 -0.84 -5.57
C THR A 105 0.89 -1.81 -5.30
N GLY A 106 0.82 -2.50 -4.17
CA GLY A 106 1.81 -3.50 -3.76
C GLY A 106 1.68 -4.82 -4.52
N HIS A 107 0.64 -5.00 -5.33
CA HIS A 107 0.47 -6.21 -6.15
C HIS A 107 1.56 -6.38 -7.20
N ILE A 108 2.25 -5.31 -7.59
CA ILE A 108 3.40 -5.37 -8.49
C ILE A 108 4.56 -6.19 -7.90
N ALA A 109 4.62 -6.33 -6.58
CA ALA A 109 5.60 -7.19 -5.93
C ALA A 109 5.46 -8.66 -6.37
N TYR A 110 4.24 -9.17 -6.61
CA TYR A 110 4.03 -10.57 -6.98
C TYR A 110 4.83 -11.01 -8.20
N SER A 111 4.95 -10.12 -9.19
CA SER A 111 5.70 -10.41 -10.41
C SER A 111 7.22 -10.28 -10.23
N LEU A 112 7.67 -9.57 -9.19
CA LEU A 112 9.10 -9.37 -8.90
C LEU A 112 9.65 -10.41 -7.94
N LEU A 113 8.85 -10.90 -6.99
CA LEU A 113 9.25 -11.88 -5.98
C LEU A 113 9.87 -13.17 -6.57
N PRO A 114 9.31 -13.84 -7.59
CA PRO A 114 9.94 -15.03 -8.16
C PRO A 114 11.31 -14.70 -8.78
N ILE A 115 11.43 -13.57 -9.47
CA ILE A 115 12.69 -13.10 -10.08
C ILE A 115 13.74 -12.79 -9.01
N ILE A 116 13.33 -12.14 -7.92
CA ILE A 116 14.21 -11.84 -6.80
C ILE A 116 14.72 -13.13 -6.14
N SER A 117 13.81 -14.09 -5.92
CA SER A 117 14.13 -15.41 -5.36
C SER A 117 15.13 -16.18 -6.24
N GLU A 118 14.89 -16.19 -7.55
CA GLU A 118 15.74 -16.83 -8.55
C GLU A 118 17.13 -16.20 -8.57
N ILE A 119 17.23 -14.89 -8.80
CA ILE A 119 18.53 -14.20 -8.91
C ILE A 119 19.32 -14.33 -7.59
N ALA A 120 18.65 -14.23 -6.43
CA ALA A 120 19.32 -14.41 -5.15
C ALA A 120 19.89 -15.83 -5.00
N THR A 121 19.11 -16.85 -5.38
CA THR A 121 19.55 -18.25 -5.33
C THR A 121 20.72 -18.50 -6.29
N GLU A 122 20.65 -17.97 -7.53
CA GLU A 122 21.72 -18.08 -8.53
C GLU A 122 23.01 -17.40 -8.07
N SER A 123 22.90 -16.23 -7.43
CA SER A 123 24.05 -15.46 -6.93
C SER A 123 24.53 -15.88 -5.54
N LYS A 124 24.00 -16.98 -5.00
CA LYS A 124 24.31 -17.52 -3.66
C LYS A 124 23.98 -16.56 -2.51
N VAL A 125 23.12 -15.57 -2.75
CA VAL A 125 22.54 -14.73 -1.71
C VAL A 125 21.35 -15.45 -1.09
N ARG A 126 21.32 -15.54 0.24
CA ARG A 126 20.19 -16.12 0.98
C ARG A 126 18.87 -15.41 0.60
N PRO A 127 17.89 -16.06 -0.07
CA PRO A 127 16.68 -15.39 -0.58
C PRO A 127 15.83 -14.69 0.48
N GLU A 128 15.84 -15.20 1.72
CA GLU A 128 15.21 -14.56 2.88
C GLU A 128 15.54 -13.06 3.00
N ARG A 129 16.80 -12.69 2.72
CA ARG A 129 17.26 -11.31 2.87
C ARG A 129 16.57 -10.37 1.88
N PRO A 130 16.75 -10.50 0.54
CA PRO A 130 16.10 -9.62 -0.42
C PRO A 130 14.57 -9.77 -0.45
N LEU A 131 14.01 -10.98 -0.32
CA LEU A 131 12.56 -11.19 -0.39
C LEU A 131 11.84 -10.50 0.77
N SER A 132 12.36 -10.63 1.99
CA SER A 132 11.73 -10.03 3.16
C SER A 132 11.67 -8.51 3.06
N ILE A 133 12.79 -7.86 2.76
CA ILE A 133 12.84 -6.40 2.64
C ILE A 133 12.12 -5.88 1.39
N SER A 134 12.08 -6.62 0.28
CA SER A 134 11.33 -6.23 -0.93
C SER A 134 9.82 -6.16 -0.70
N VAL A 135 9.26 -7.10 0.07
CA VAL A 135 7.84 -7.04 0.46
C VAL A 135 7.56 -5.80 1.30
N ILE A 136 8.42 -5.53 2.29
CA ILE A 136 8.29 -4.34 3.14
C ILE A 136 8.45 -3.05 2.33
N ALA A 137 9.41 -3.00 1.41
CA ALA A 137 9.65 -1.86 0.56
C ALA A 137 8.46 -1.54 -0.35
N SER A 138 7.80 -2.58 -0.88
CA SER A 138 6.55 -2.41 -1.62
C SER A 138 5.45 -1.81 -0.74
N GLN A 139 5.30 -2.27 0.51
CA GLN A 139 4.32 -1.69 1.44
C GLN A 139 4.64 -0.23 1.79
N GLN A 140 5.91 0.08 2.08
CA GLN A 140 6.38 1.44 2.40
C GLN A 140 6.20 2.42 1.22
N ALA A 141 6.37 1.95 -0.02
CA ALA A 141 6.15 2.77 -1.20
C ALA A 141 4.68 3.21 -1.38
N ILE A 142 3.71 2.48 -0.82
CA ILE A 142 2.29 2.87 -0.87
C ILE A 142 2.07 4.19 -0.14
N THR A 143 2.68 4.37 1.03
CA THR A 143 2.57 5.59 1.84
C THR A 143 3.34 6.77 1.26
N ALA A 144 4.16 6.54 0.23
CA ALA A 144 4.86 7.60 -0.49
C ALA A 144 4.30 7.84 -1.89
N SER A 145 3.41 6.99 -2.39
CA SER A 145 2.92 7.06 -3.77
C SER A 145 1.82 8.11 -3.91
N PRO A 146 1.89 9.01 -4.92
CA PRO A 146 0.87 10.03 -5.15
C PRO A 146 -0.46 9.47 -5.64
N ILE A 147 -0.45 8.23 -6.16
CA ILE A 147 -1.63 7.59 -6.76
C ILE A 147 -2.14 6.40 -5.93
N SER A 148 -1.55 6.14 -4.76
CA SER A 148 -2.06 5.05 -3.93
C SER A 148 -3.38 5.42 -3.27
N ALA A 149 -4.20 4.39 -3.03
CA ALA A 149 -5.41 4.47 -2.24
C ALA A 149 -5.21 5.15 -0.88
N ALA A 150 -4.05 4.93 -0.26
CA ALA A 150 -3.74 5.42 1.07
C ALA A 150 -3.47 6.94 1.07
N THR A 151 -2.66 7.42 0.13
CA THR A 151 -2.37 8.84 -0.04
C THR A 151 -3.63 9.59 -0.48
N ALA A 152 -4.41 9.00 -1.38
CA ALA A 152 -5.71 9.51 -1.77
C ALA A 152 -6.66 9.68 -0.57
N ALA A 153 -6.70 8.68 0.33
CA ALA A 153 -7.50 8.78 1.55
C ALA A 153 -7.04 9.96 2.43
N LEU A 154 -5.74 10.18 2.61
CA LEU A 154 -5.22 11.32 3.39
C LEU A 154 -5.64 12.68 2.82
N LEU A 155 -5.59 12.82 1.49
CA LEU A 155 -5.90 14.06 0.78
C LEU A 155 -7.39 14.37 0.68
N GLY A 156 -8.26 13.47 1.17
CA GLY A 156 -9.69 13.72 1.23
C GLY A 156 -10.01 15.04 1.94
N THR A 157 -11.02 15.76 1.45
CA THR A 157 -11.47 17.06 1.98
C THR A 157 -11.93 16.97 3.43
N THR A 158 -12.38 15.79 3.85
CA THR A 158 -12.80 15.50 5.23
C THR A 158 -11.64 15.07 6.15
N LEU A 159 -10.41 14.97 5.62
CA LEU A 159 -9.20 14.59 6.33
C LEU A 159 -8.12 15.69 6.21
N LEU A 160 -6.88 15.33 5.88
CA LEU A 160 -5.76 16.27 5.90
C LEU A 160 -5.85 17.32 4.78
N GLY A 161 -6.48 16.99 3.66
CA GLY A 161 -6.75 17.97 2.59
C GLY A 161 -7.60 19.15 3.09
N GLY A 162 -8.55 18.91 3.99
CA GLY A 162 -9.34 19.96 4.66
C GLY A 162 -8.56 20.73 5.73
N GLN A 163 -7.43 20.19 6.19
CA GLN A 163 -6.51 20.84 7.14
C GLN A 163 -5.38 21.61 6.45
N GLY A 164 -5.44 21.77 5.12
CA GLY A 164 -4.45 22.49 4.33
C GLY A 164 -3.22 21.68 3.94
N ILE A 165 -3.20 20.36 4.19
CA ILE A 165 -2.13 19.47 3.72
C ILE A 165 -2.32 19.19 2.24
N GLU A 166 -1.28 19.44 1.47
CA GLU A 166 -1.24 19.17 0.04
C GLU A 166 -0.42 17.90 -0.26
N LEU A 167 -0.48 17.44 -1.51
CA LEU A 167 0.26 16.25 -1.93
C LEU A 167 1.77 16.47 -1.77
N SER A 168 2.27 17.68 -2.02
CA SER A 168 3.68 18.03 -1.84
C SER A 168 4.18 17.77 -0.43
N ASP A 169 3.39 18.13 0.60
CA ASP A 169 3.77 17.94 2.00
C ASP A 169 3.94 16.44 2.30
N ILE A 170 2.98 15.63 1.83
CA ILE A 170 3.02 14.17 1.98
C ILE A 170 4.25 13.60 1.27
N LEU A 171 4.50 13.98 0.01
CA LEU A 171 5.62 13.43 -0.76
C LEU A 171 6.98 13.85 -0.19
N MET A 172 7.13 15.10 0.22
CA MET A 172 8.37 15.63 0.81
C MET A 172 8.73 14.95 2.13
N ILE A 173 7.75 14.47 2.89
CA ILE A 173 7.99 13.73 4.13
C ILE A 173 8.12 12.24 3.85
N CYS A 174 7.15 11.65 3.15
CA CYS A 174 7.00 10.20 3.03
C CYS A 174 8.02 9.59 2.08
N ILE A 175 8.37 10.22 0.96
CA ILE A 175 9.37 9.66 0.02
C ILE A 175 10.73 9.48 0.71
N PRO A 176 11.38 10.52 1.27
CA PRO A 176 12.68 10.35 1.91
C PRO A 176 12.62 9.45 3.15
N SER A 177 11.61 9.60 4.00
CA SER A 177 11.51 8.81 5.23
C SER A 177 11.31 7.31 4.97
N THR A 178 10.47 6.95 4.00
CA THR A 178 10.23 5.55 3.64
C THR A 178 11.38 4.94 2.86
N LEU A 179 12.05 5.68 1.97
CA LEU A 179 13.28 5.21 1.33
C LEU A 179 14.41 4.96 2.33
N ILE A 180 14.63 5.89 3.27
CA ILE A 180 15.64 5.71 4.33
C ILE A 180 15.29 4.50 5.19
N GLY A 181 14.03 4.36 5.60
CA GLY A 181 13.57 3.19 6.37
C GLY A 181 13.80 1.87 5.62
N VAL A 182 13.51 1.82 4.32
CA VAL A 182 13.76 0.64 3.47
C VAL A 182 15.25 0.33 3.36
N ILE A 183 16.11 1.34 3.17
CA ILE A 183 17.56 1.16 3.09
C ILE A 183 18.11 0.63 4.42
N VAL A 184 17.70 1.23 5.55
CA VAL A 184 18.12 0.77 6.89
C VAL A 184 17.59 -0.64 7.17
N GLY A 185 16.36 -0.95 6.73
CA GLY A 185 15.81 -2.30 6.75
C GLY A 185 16.65 -3.30 5.95
N ALA A 186 17.13 -2.90 4.76
CA ALA A 186 18.03 -3.72 3.93
C ALA A 186 19.36 -3.99 4.63
N PHE A 187 19.92 -2.99 5.35
CA PHE A 187 21.09 -3.19 6.20
C PHE A 187 20.80 -4.16 7.35
N ALA A 188 19.66 -4.06 8.03
CA ALA A 188 19.30 -4.94 9.13
C ALA A 188 19.17 -6.40 8.67
N VAL A 189 18.57 -6.65 7.50
CA VAL A 189 18.39 -8.03 6.99
C VAL A 189 19.64 -8.62 6.37
N ARG A 190 20.65 -7.82 6.03
CA ARG A 190 21.92 -8.30 5.46
C ARG A 190 22.59 -9.37 6.32
N PHE A 191 22.40 -9.29 7.64
CA PHE A 191 23.00 -10.19 8.62
C PHE A 191 22.07 -11.33 9.07
N ILE A 192 20.85 -11.43 8.51
CA ILE A 192 19.92 -12.51 8.87
C ILE A 192 20.39 -13.84 8.29
N GLY A 193 20.42 -14.85 9.15
CA GLY A 193 20.73 -16.23 8.81
C GLY A 193 22.16 -16.45 8.34
N VAL A 194 22.54 -17.72 8.24
CA VAL A 194 23.83 -18.12 7.66
C VAL A 194 23.82 -17.90 6.14
N ASP A 195 25.01 -17.85 5.54
CA ASP A 195 25.17 -17.85 4.09
C ASP A 195 24.40 -19.02 3.48
N LEU A 196 23.82 -18.82 2.30
CA LEU A 196 22.89 -19.79 1.68
C LEU A 196 23.50 -21.20 1.60
N GLU A 197 24.78 -21.29 1.22
CA GLU A 197 25.50 -22.55 1.05
C GLU A 197 25.72 -23.32 2.36
N LYS A 198 25.64 -22.62 3.51
CA LYS A 198 25.76 -23.20 4.85
C LYS A 198 24.40 -23.56 5.47
N ASP A 199 23.29 -23.20 4.82
CA ASP A 199 21.96 -23.49 5.34
C ASP A 199 21.61 -24.99 5.16
N SER A 200 21.26 -25.65 6.26
CA SER A 200 21.01 -27.09 6.27
C SER A 200 19.82 -27.51 5.42
N GLU A 201 18.77 -26.69 5.37
CA GLU A 201 17.58 -26.98 4.56
C GLU A 201 17.88 -26.74 3.07
N TYR A 202 18.64 -25.69 2.75
CA TYR A 202 19.14 -25.50 1.38
C TYR A 202 19.97 -26.70 0.91
N GLN A 203 20.97 -27.10 1.70
CA GLN A 203 21.82 -28.25 1.36
C GLN A 203 21.01 -29.54 1.19
N ARG A 204 19.99 -29.75 2.04
CA ARG A 204 19.06 -30.87 1.89
C ARG A 204 18.31 -30.80 0.56
N ARG A 205 17.70 -29.67 0.21
CA ARG A 205 16.95 -29.50 -1.05
C ARG A 205 17.83 -29.63 -2.28
N VAL A 206 19.10 -29.23 -2.21
CA VAL A 206 20.10 -29.47 -3.26
C VAL A 206 20.36 -30.98 -3.40
N ARG A 207 20.64 -31.69 -2.30
CA ARG A 207 20.88 -33.14 -2.31
C ARG A 207 19.68 -33.93 -2.85
N ASP A 208 18.47 -33.51 -2.48
CA ASP A 208 17.21 -34.13 -2.90
C ASP A 208 16.83 -33.78 -4.36
N GLY A 209 17.60 -32.92 -5.05
CA GLY A 209 17.36 -32.52 -6.43
C GLY A 209 16.11 -31.64 -6.64
N ILE A 210 15.57 -31.06 -5.56
CA ILE A 210 14.33 -30.24 -5.56
C ILE A 210 14.55 -28.89 -6.24
N LEU A 211 15.78 -28.38 -6.22
CA LEU A 211 16.16 -27.06 -6.75
C LEU A 211 16.54 -27.09 -8.24
N LYS A 212 16.08 -28.08 -9.02
CA LYS A 212 16.30 -28.06 -10.47
C LYS A 212 15.69 -26.80 -11.08
N ASN A 213 16.52 -26.07 -11.83
CA ASN A 213 16.12 -24.91 -12.62
C ASN A 213 15.15 -25.40 -13.71
N GLU A 214 13.86 -25.19 -13.49
CA GLU A 214 12.95 -25.08 -14.62
C GLU A 214 13.31 -23.76 -15.29
N LYS A 215 13.97 -23.83 -16.45
CA LYS A 215 14.10 -22.64 -17.30
C LYS A 215 12.69 -22.15 -17.55
N GLN A 216 12.34 -20.97 -17.00
CA GLN A 216 11.15 -20.29 -17.46
C GLN A 216 11.30 -20.11 -18.97
N THR A 217 10.41 -20.74 -19.72
CA THR A 217 10.30 -20.51 -21.16
C THR A 217 10.01 -19.04 -21.36
N THR A 218 11.02 -18.28 -21.80
CA THR A 218 10.84 -16.92 -22.27
C THR A 218 9.93 -17.00 -23.48
N TYR A 219 8.65 -16.65 -23.32
CA TYR A 219 7.76 -16.49 -24.45
C TYR A 219 8.32 -15.38 -25.35
N GLU A 220 8.52 -15.68 -26.63
CA GLU A 220 8.88 -14.67 -27.61
C GLU A 220 7.71 -13.70 -27.78
N ILE A 221 7.83 -12.52 -27.18
CA ILE A 221 6.83 -11.46 -27.29
C ILE A 221 6.98 -10.81 -28.67
N SER A 222 5.88 -10.71 -29.41
CA SER A 222 5.88 -10.01 -30.71
C SER A 222 6.35 -8.57 -30.55
N ALA A 223 7.13 -8.05 -31.51
CA ALA A 223 7.54 -6.65 -31.54
C ALA A 223 6.35 -5.68 -31.38
N LYS A 224 5.19 -6.05 -31.94
CA LYS A 224 3.95 -5.28 -31.85
C LYS A 224 3.35 -5.29 -30.44
N GLU A 225 3.38 -6.43 -29.75
CA GLU A 225 2.91 -6.55 -28.37
C GLU A 225 3.83 -5.79 -27.42
N ASN A 226 5.14 -5.89 -27.64
CA ASN A 226 6.12 -5.14 -26.87
C ASN A 226 5.96 -3.62 -27.05
N GLN A 227 5.66 -3.16 -28.26
CA GLN A 227 5.39 -1.75 -28.54
C GLN A 227 4.12 -1.26 -27.82
N LYS A 228 3.02 -2.03 -27.85
CA LYS A 228 1.79 -1.71 -27.11
C LYS A 228 2.03 -1.59 -25.62
N ALA A 229 2.76 -2.55 -25.05
CA ALA A 229 3.11 -2.54 -23.64
C ALA A 229 3.92 -1.30 -23.27
N LEU A 230 4.96 -0.96 -24.05
CA LEU A 230 5.74 0.26 -23.84
C LEU A 230 4.88 1.53 -23.93
N ILE A 231 4.01 1.63 -24.94
CA ILE A 231 3.09 2.77 -25.09
C ILE A 231 2.19 2.90 -23.87
N SER A 232 1.60 1.80 -23.37
CA SER A 232 0.76 1.85 -22.16
C SER A 232 1.53 2.34 -20.94
N VAL A 233 2.77 1.89 -20.75
CA VAL A 233 3.63 2.34 -19.64
C VAL A 233 3.91 3.83 -19.75
N ILE A 234 4.27 4.33 -20.95
CA ILE A 234 4.53 5.77 -21.15
C ILE A 234 3.29 6.60 -20.82
N ILE A 235 2.11 6.22 -21.34
CA ILE A 235 0.86 6.93 -21.06
C ILE A 235 0.56 6.90 -19.55
N PHE A 236 0.69 5.75 -18.91
CA PHE A 236 0.46 5.63 -17.47
C PHE A 236 1.40 6.52 -16.64
N LEU A 237 2.69 6.55 -16.97
CA LEU A 237 3.67 7.42 -16.30
C LEU A 237 3.40 8.92 -16.51
N ILE A 238 2.90 9.31 -17.68
CA ILE A 238 2.41 10.68 -17.92
C ILE A 238 1.25 11.00 -16.96
N GLY A 239 0.32 10.05 -16.74
CA GLY A 239 -0.75 10.19 -15.76
C GLY A 239 -0.25 10.45 -14.34
N VAL A 240 0.70 9.62 -13.88
CA VAL A 240 1.32 9.78 -12.56
C VAL A 240 2.01 11.14 -12.44
N LEU A 241 2.75 11.55 -13.47
CA LEU A 241 3.41 12.86 -13.51
C LEU A 241 2.40 14.01 -13.42
N LEU A 242 1.29 13.94 -14.15
CA LEU A 242 0.23 14.96 -14.10
C LEU A 242 -0.36 15.08 -12.68
N ILE A 243 -0.61 13.95 -12.00
CA ILE A 243 -1.13 13.96 -10.63
C ILE A 243 -0.13 14.63 -9.67
N VAL A 244 1.16 14.33 -9.80
CA VAL A 244 2.20 14.99 -8.99
C VAL A 244 2.24 16.49 -9.26
N ILE A 245 2.17 16.90 -10.53
CA ILE A 245 2.18 18.32 -10.92
C ILE A 245 0.97 19.06 -10.34
N PHE A 246 -0.25 18.54 -10.54
CA PHE A 246 -1.46 19.18 -10.04
C PHE A 246 -1.54 19.19 -8.50
N GLY A 247 -1.02 18.14 -7.85
CA GLY A 247 -0.99 18.06 -6.39
C GLY A 247 0.11 18.86 -5.73
N SER A 248 1.20 19.18 -6.45
CA SER A 248 2.29 20.01 -5.92
C SER A 248 2.14 21.50 -6.27
N ILE A 249 1.33 21.84 -7.27
CA ILE A 249 1.16 23.21 -7.73
C ILE A 249 -0.35 23.53 -7.84
N PRO A 250 -0.97 24.01 -6.75
CA PRO A 250 -2.41 24.26 -6.68
C PRO A 250 -2.95 25.22 -7.74
N SER A 251 -2.14 26.18 -8.18
CA SER A 251 -2.51 27.16 -9.20
C SER A 251 -2.72 26.55 -10.59
N LEU A 252 -2.20 25.34 -10.84
CA LEU A 252 -2.45 24.61 -12.09
C LEU A 252 -3.79 23.87 -12.08
N ARG A 253 -4.43 23.71 -10.92
CA ARG A 253 -5.74 23.06 -10.82
C ARG A 253 -6.82 24.00 -11.38
N PRO A 254 -7.68 23.54 -12.30
CA PRO A 254 -8.76 24.35 -12.84
C PRO A 254 -9.63 24.96 -11.72
N SER A 255 -9.96 26.24 -11.90
CA SER A 255 -10.84 26.98 -11.00
C SER A 255 -11.95 27.68 -11.77
N PHE A 256 -13.14 27.69 -11.18
CA PHE A 256 -14.37 28.23 -11.73
C PHE A 256 -14.93 29.26 -10.76
N VAL A 257 -15.61 30.27 -11.27
CA VAL A 257 -16.39 31.19 -10.44
C VAL A 257 -17.83 30.69 -10.45
N LEU A 258 -18.36 30.36 -9.28
CA LEU A 258 -19.72 29.91 -9.11
C LEU A 258 -20.69 31.09 -9.21
N THR A 259 -21.97 30.79 -9.41
CA THR A 259 -23.04 31.80 -9.57
C THR A 259 -23.23 32.70 -8.35
N ASP A 260 -22.81 32.26 -7.17
CA ASP A 260 -22.81 33.04 -5.92
C ASP A 260 -21.55 33.91 -5.76
N GLY A 261 -20.67 33.93 -6.76
CA GLY A 261 -19.41 34.67 -6.76
C GLY A 261 -18.26 33.96 -6.04
N THR A 262 -18.48 32.77 -5.48
CA THR A 262 -17.42 32.00 -4.83
C THR A 262 -16.50 31.33 -5.85
N SER A 263 -15.21 31.18 -5.53
CA SER A 263 -14.26 30.47 -6.37
C SER A 263 -14.21 29.00 -5.97
N TYR A 264 -14.50 28.11 -6.93
CA TYR A 264 -14.36 26.68 -6.79
C TYR A 264 -13.14 26.19 -7.56
N ARG A 265 -12.14 25.67 -6.86
CA ARG A 265 -10.97 25.02 -7.46
C ARG A 265 -11.13 23.51 -7.33
N LEU A 266 -10.81 22.76 -8.38
CA LEU A 266 -10.86 21.30 -8.32
C LEU A 266 -9.98 20.76 -7.19
N GLY A 267 -10.57 19.89 -6.37
CA GLY A 267 -9.86 19.13 -5.35
C GLY A 267 -8.99 18.04 -5.96
N MET A 268 -8.13 17.45 -5.14
CA MET A 268 -7.25 16.36 -5.60
C MET A 268 -8.04 15.10 -5.97
N THR A 269 -9.17 14.86 -5.31
CA THR A 269 -10.11 13.77 -5.63
C THR A 269 -10.52 13.85 -7.10
N GLU A 270 -11.09 14.97 -7.52
CA GLU A 270 -11.59 15.17 -8.89
C GLU A 270 -10.45 15.13 -9.91
N ILE A 271 -9.29 15.71 -9.57
CA ILE A 271 -8.11 15.67 -10.44
C ILE A 271 -7.66 14.23 -10.69
N ILE A 272 -7.53 13.42 -9.65
CA ILE A 272 -7.07 12.03 -9.78
C ILE A 272 -8.08 11.22 -10.59
N GLU A 273 -9.38 11.38 -10.33
CA GLU A 273 -10.44 10.70 -11.08
C GLU A 273 -10.40 11.05 -12.57
N ILE A 274 -10.40 12.34 -12.91
CA ILE A 274 -10.39 12.81 -14.30
C ILE A 274 -9.12 12.35 -15.02
N VAL A 275 -7.95 12.51 -14.39
CA VAL A 275 -6.67 12.15 -15.00
C VAL A 275 -6.57 10.64 -15.20
N MET A 276 -6.84 9.82 -14.17
CA MET A 276 -6.67 8.37 -14.29
C MET A 276 -7.69 7.75 -15.24
N MET A 277 -8.94 8.22 -15.26
CA MET A 277 -9.93 7.76 -16.23
C MET A 277 -9.56 8.15 -17.66
N SER A 278 -9.03 9.37 -17.86
CA SER A 278 -8.51 9.81 -19.17
C SER A 278 -7.34 8.94 -19.61
N ILE A 279 -6.41 8.64 -18.71
CA ILE A 279 -5.24 7.79 -18.96
C ILE A 279 -5.66 6.35 -19.31
N ALA A 280 -6.66 5.79 -18.63
CA ALA A 280 -7.26 4.52 -18.99
C ALA A 280 -7.82 4.55 -20.43
N GLY A 281 -8.60 5.59 -20.76
CA GLY A 281 -9.16 5.79 -22.10
C GLY A 281 -8.09 5.90 -23.19
N LEU A 282 -7.05 6.71 -22.97
CA LEU A 282 -5.94 6.87 -23.91
C LEU A 282 -5.20 5.55 -24.11
N MET A 283 -4.94 4.78 -23.05
CA MET A 283 -4.34 3.45 -23.18
C MET A 283 -5.21 2.53 -24.04
N LEU A 284 -6.52 2.47 -23.80
CA LEU A 284 -7.43 1.65 -24.61
C LEU A 284 -7.40 2.05 -26.09
N ILE A 285 -7.40 3.36 -26.39
CA ILE A 285 -7.35 3.90 -27.75
C ILE A 285 -6.02 3.54 -28.44
N PHE A 286 -4.88 3.86 -27.84
CA PHE A 286 -3.57 3.75 -28.49
C PHE A 286 -3.04 2.32 -28.52
N THR A 287 -3.39 1.48 -27.54
CA THR A 287 -2.94 0.07 -27.51
C THR A 287 -3.95 -0.89 -28.12
N LYS A 288 -5.19 -0.44 -28.36
CA LYS A 288 -6.32 -1.29 -28.79
C LYS A 288 -6.47 -2.51 -27.87
N THR A 289 -6.43 -2.24 -26.57
CA THR A 289 -6.51 -3.28 -25.53
C THR A 289 -7.93 -3.80 -25.41
N ASN A 290 -8.09 -5.11 -25.20
CA ASN A 290 -9.39 -5.71 -24.95
C ASN A 290 -9.88 -5.35 -23.55
N VAL A 291 -11.00 -4.65 -23.46
CA VAL A 291 -11.59 -4.20 -22.19
C VAL A 291 -11.98 -5.38 -21.28
N ASP A 292 -12.41 -6.50 -21.85
CA ASP A 292 -12.73 -7.70 -21.06
C ASP A 292 -11.50 -8.25 -20.33
N LYS A 293 -10.31 -8.12 -20.93
CA LYS A 293 -9.06 -8.51 -20.26
C LYS A 293 -8.74 -7.61 -19.07
N ALA A 294 -9.09 -6.32 -19.14
CA ALA A 294 -8.89 -5.39 -18.03
C ALA A 294 -9.78 -5.75 -16.84
N VAL A 295 -11.08 -5.95 -17.06
CA VAL A 295 -12.06 -6.24 -15.99
C VAL A 295 -11.85 -7.62 -15.37
N LYS A 296 -11.39 -8.60 -16.15
CA LYS A 296 -11.04 -9.95 -15.66
C LYS A 296 -9.60 -10.03 -15.10
N GLY A 297 -8.84 -8.95 -15.21
CA GLY A 297 -7.46 -8.86 -14.74
C GLY A 297 -7.37 -8.91 -13.22
N SER A 298 -6.27 -9.47 -12.71
CA SER A 298 -6.05 -9.58 -11.27
C SER A 298 -5.97 -8.21 -10.57
N VAL A 299 -5.47 -7.18 -11.24
CA VAL A 299 -5.42 -5.81 -10.70
C VAL A 299 -6.81 -5.25 -10.48
N PHE A 300 -7.73 -5.46 -11.44
CA PHE A 300 -9.12 -4.99 -11.31
C PHE A 300 -9.85 -5.71 -10.18
N ILE A 301 -9.76 -7.05 -10.13
CA ILE A 301 -10.42 -7.86 -9.09
C ILE A 301 -9.93 -7.48 -7.70
N ALA A 302 -8.62 -7.42 -7.49
CA ALA A 302 -8.05 -7.08 -6.18
C ALA A 302 -8.41 -5.63 -5.79
N GLY A 303 -8.41 -4.73 -6.76
CA GLY A 303 -8.82 -3.36 -6.57
C GLY A 303 -10.29 -3.21 -6.14
N MET A 304 -11.22 -3.90 -6.80
CA MET A 304 -12.64 -3.88 -6.42
C MET A 304 -12.89 -4.48 -5.03
N GLN A 305 -12.13 -5.50 -4.64
CA GLN A 305 -12.15 -6.01 -3.27
C GLN A 305 -11.74 -4.92 -2.26
N ALA A 306 -10.72 -4.11 -2.58
CA ALA A 306 -10.30 -3.00 -1.74
C ALA A 306 -11.38 -1.90 -1.62
N VAL A 307 -12.09 -1.57 -2.71
CA VAL A 307 -13.22 -0.63 -2.69
C VAL A 307 -14.31 -1.10 -1.71
N ILE A 308 -14.71 -2.37 -1.82
CA ILE A 308 -15.74 -2.96 -0.95
C ILE A 308 -15.28 -3.00 0.50
N ALA A 309 -14.02 -3.38 0.74
CA ALA A 309 -13.43 -3.38 2.08
C ALA A 309 -13.47 -1.98 2.73
N ILE A 310 -13.07 -0.94 1.99
CA ILE A 310 -13.10 0.45 2.49
C ILE A 310 -14.54 0.89 2.76
N PHE A 311 -15.47 0.61 1.86
CA PHE A 311 -16.87 0.98 2.02
C PHE A 311 -17.45 0.49 3.34
N GLY A 312 -17.23 -0.79 3.68
CA GLY A 312 -17.74 -1.38 4.92
C GLY A 312 -16.96 -0.98 6.16
N ILE A 313 -15.64 -1.23 6.18
CA ILE A 313 -14.82 -1.04 7.37
C ILE A 313 -14.75 0.42 7.76
N ALA A 314 -14.43 1.30 6.80
CA ALA A 314 -14.13 2.68 7.14
C ALA A 314 -15.39 3.40 7.60
N TRP A 315 -16.55 3.08 7.03
CA TRP A 315 -17.82 3.63 7.47
C TRP A 315 -18.23 3.10 8.85
N MET A 316 -18.04 1.80 9.12
CA MET A 316 -18.23 1.23 10.46
C MET A 316 -17.30 1.89 11.49
N GLY A 317 -16.02 2.04 11.16
CA GLY A 317 -15.02 2.67 12.00
C GLY A 317 -15.37 4.13 12.31
N ASP A 318 -15.66 4.92 11.28
CA ASP A 318 -16.08 6.33 11.41
C ASP A 318 -17.33 6.46 12.29
N THR A 319 -18.31 5.57 12.14
CA THR A 319 -19.51 5.51 12.99
C THR A 319 -19.18 5.23 14.45
N PHE A 320 -18.33 4.22 14.72
CA PHE A 320 -17.91 3.87 16.07
C PHE A 320 -17.16 5.02 16.75
N PHE A 321 -16.20 5.63 16.07
CA PHE A 321 -15.40 6.72 16.65
C PHE A 321 -16.22 7.99 16.86
N ASN A 322 -17.02 8.40 15.88
CA ASN A 322 -17.86 9.60 16.03
C ASN A 322 -18.95 9.41 17.10
N GLY A 323 -19.52 8.22 17.21
CA GLY A 323 -20.49 7.89 18.26
C GLY A 323 -19.89 7.92 19.67
N ASN A 324 -18.57 7.81 19.80
CA ASN A 324 -17.86 7.71 21.08
C ASN A 324 -16.82 8.82 21.29
N ILE A 325 -16.88 9.92 20.54
CA ILE A 325 -15.81 10.92 20.53
C ILE A 325 -15.52 11.52 21.91
N GLU A 326 -16.56 11.75 22.72
CA GLU A 326 -16.43 12.28 24.09
C GLU A 326 -15.61 11.35 25.00
N PHE A 327 -15.75 10.03 24.84
CA PHE A 327 -14.95 9.06 25.59
C PHE A 327 -13.47 9.21 25.25
N PHE A 328 -13.14 9.28 23.95
CA PHE A 328 -11.75 9.40 23.51
C PHE A 328 -11.12 10.72 23.93
N LYS A 329 -11.88 11.83 23.82
CA LYS A 329 -11.43 13.13 24.31
C LYS A 329 -11.09 13.13 25.80
N THR A 330 -12.00 12.59 26.60
CA THR A 330 -11.83 12.57 28.07
C THR A 330 -10.63 11.72 28.52
N HIS A 331 -10.32 10.61 27.84
CA HIS A 331 -9.36 9.62 28.34
C HIS A 331 -8.01 9.59 27.63
N ILE A 332 -7.94 10.07 26.38
CA ILE A 332 -6.77 9.87 25.51
C ILE A 332 -6.23 11.19 24.95
N GLU A 333 -7.03 12.26 24.89
CA GLU A 333 -6.63 13.55 24.29
C GLU A 333 -5.30 14.06 24.86
N HIS A 334 -5.19 14.23 26.18
CA HIS A 334 -3.96 14.71 26.82
C HIS A 334 -2.73 13.86 26.47
N ILE A 335 -2.88 12.53 26.39
CA ILE A 335 -1.77 11.63 26.08
C ILE A 335 -1.31 11.84 24.64
N VAL A 336 -2.24 11.98 23.69
CA VAL A 336 -1.89 12.13 22.26
C VAL A 336 -1.53 13.57 21.88
N THR A 337 -1.96 14.58 22.65
CA THR A 337 -1.49 15.96 22.47
C THR A 337 -0.07 16.14 22.99
N ASP A 338 0.27 15.54 24.14
CA ASP A 338 1.60 15.64 24.73
C ASP A 338 2.61 14.71 24.03
N TYR A 339 2.15 13.54 23.57
CA TYR A 339 2.97 12.55 22.89
C TYR A 339 2.32 12.06 21.59
N PRO A 340 2.25 12.91 20.54
CA PRO A 340 1.60 12.57 19.27
C PRO A 340 2.05 11.25 18.64
N PHE A 341 3.34 10.92 18.77
CA PHE A 341 3.93 9.71 18.18
C PHE A 341 3.30 8.41 18.70
N LEU A 342 2.68 8.42 19.89
CA LEU A 342 1.98 7.25 20.42
C LEU A 342 0.79 6.86 19.55
N PHE A 343 0.22 7.81 18.81
CA PHE A 343 -0.84 7.54 17.84
C PHE A 343 -0.37 6.62 16.71
N ALA A 344 0.92 6.60 16.38
CA ALA A 344 1.49 5.65 15.42
C ALA A 344 1.30 4.19 15.85
N ILE A 345 1.26 3.91 17.16
CA ILE A 345 1.00 2.57 17.68
C ILE A 345 -0.45 2.16 17.35
N ALA A 346 -1.41 3.08 17.54
CA ALA A 346 -2.80 2.82 17.18
C ALA A 346 -2.95 2.59 15.67
N LEU A 347 -2.29 3.42 14.84
CA LEU A 347 -2.25 3.23 13.39
C LEU A 347 -1.67 1.86 13.00
N PHE A 348 -0.55 1.47 13.62
CA PHE A 348 0.09 0.19 13.36
C PHE A 348 -0.81 -0.99 13.74
N VAL A 349 -1.35 -0.99 14.96
CA VAL A 349 -2.26 -2.05 15.44
C VAL A 349 -3.51 -2.15 14.56
N MET A 350 -4.13 -1.02 14.23
CA MET A 350 -5.33 -1.04 13.36
C MET A 350 -5.00 -1.52 11.95
N SER A 351 -3.84 -1.16 11.40
CA SER A 351 -3.45 -1.68 10.09
C SER A 351 -3.29 -3.19 10.06
N ILE A 352 -2.82 -3.81 11.14
CA ILE A 352 -2.76 -5.28 11.27
C ILE A 352 -4.17 -5.88 11.17
N LEU A 353 -5.13 -5.28 11.86
CA LEU A 353 -6.51 -5.79 11.92
C LEU A 353 -7.26 -5.57 10.60
N LEU A 354 -7.07 -4.41 9.98
CA LEU A 354 -7.84 -3.97 8.81
C LEU A 354 -7.29 -4.43 7.48
N PHE A 355 -6.03 -4.91 7.41
CA PHE A 355 -5.42 -5.35 6.16
C PHE A 355 -5.50 -4.32 5.00
N SER A 356 -5.61 -3.02 5.31
CA SER A 356 -5.72 -1.94 4.32
C SER A 356 -5.21 -0.60 4.85
N GLN A 357 -4.30 0.04 4.10
CA GLN A 357 -3.71 1.34 4.50
C GLN A 357 -4.76 2.43 4.46
N ALA A 358 -5.51 2.48 3.36
CA ALA A 358 -6.56 3.46 3.15
C ALA A 358 -7.70 3.30 4.16
N ALA A 359 -8.09 2.06 4.49
CA ALA A 359 -9.10 1.82 5.53
C ALA A 359 -8.60 2.27 6.90
N THR A 360 -7.34 2.01 7.23
CA THR A 360 -6.72 2.47 8.48
C THR A 360 -6.70 3.99 8.57
N VAL A 361 -6.26 4.67 7.51
CA VAL A 361 -6.29 6.14 7.43
C VAL A 361 -7.71 6.64 7.67
N ARG A 362 -8.68 6.13 6.90
CA ARG A 362 -10.05 6.65 6.95
C ARG A 362 -10.75 6.38 8.28
N THR A 363 -10.35 5.32 8.97
CA THR A 363 -10.89 4.93 10.27
C THR A 363 -10.30 5.76 11.41
N LEU A 364 -8.97 5.96 11.43
CA LEU A 364 -8.29 6.56 12.58
C LEU A 364 -7.93 8.04 12.42
N TYR A 365 -7.67 8.53 11.20
CA TYR A 365 -7.28 9.94 11.05
C TYR A 365 -8.36 10.94 11.48
N PRO A 366 -9.68 10.71 11.29
CA PRO A 366 -10.69 11.58 11.89
C PRO A 366 -10.52 11.72 13.40
N LEU A 367 -10.22 10.61 14.10
CA LEU A 367 -9.96 10.62 15.53
C LEU A 367 -8.69 11.43 15.85
N GLY A 368 -7.59 11.20 15.13
CA GLY A 368 -6.35 11.95 15.35
C GLY A 368 -6.53 13.46 15.19
N ILE A 369 -7.28 13.89 14.17
CA ILE A 369 -7.63 15.29 13.94
C ILE A 369 -8.51 15.82 15.08
N ALA A 370 -9.53 15.06 15.48
CA ALA A 370 -10.47 15.47 16.53
C ALA A 370 -9.83 15.56 17.93
N LEU A 371 -8.73 14.82 18.15
CA LEU A 371 -7.90 14.89 19.36
C LEU A 371 -6.81 15.98 19.28
N GLY A 372 -6.76 16.77 18.20
CA GLY A 372 -5.84 17.91 18.08
C GLY A 372 -4.42 17.54 17.66
N ILE A 373 -4.17 16.35 17.12
CA ILE A 373 -2.85 15.99 16.61
C ILE A 373 -2.49 16.89 15.42
N PRO A 374 -1.30 17.52 15.41
CA PRO A 374 -0.88 18.37 14.29
C PRO A 374 -0.91 17.63 12.94
N PRO A 375 -1.46 18.23 11.86
CA PRO A 375 -1.57 17.57 10.55
C PRO A 375 -0.25 17.01 10.02
N LEU A 376 0.86 17.74 10.15
CA LEU A 376 2.18 17.26 9.73
C LEU A 376 2.69 16.08 10.57
N ALA A 377 2.34 16.00 11.86
CA ALA A 377 2.64 14.83 12.69
C ALA A 377 1.87 13.58 12.20
N LEU A 378 0.61 13.76 11.78
CA LEU A 378 -0.17 12.67 11.15
C LEU A 378 0.45 12.21 9.80
N VAL A 379 1.07 13.12 9.04
CA VAL A 379 1.86 12.75 7.85
C VAL A 379 3.13 12.00 8.23
N ALA A 380 3.89 12.47 9.23
CA ALA A 380 5.09 11.80 9.72
C ALA A 380 4.82 10.38 10.24
N MET A 381 3.64 10.16 10.85
CA MET A 381 3.20 8.85 11.31
C MET A 381 2.57 7.98 10.22
N PHE A 382 2.37 8.49 9.00
CA PHE A 382 1.70 7.75 7.94
C PHE A 382 2.33 6.39 7.64
N PRO A 383 3.67 6.21 7.63
CA PRO A 383 4.28 4.88 7.46
C PRO A 383 3.82 3.82 8.48
N ALA A 384 3.29 4.24 9.63
CA ALA A 384 2.73 3.33 10.65
C ALA A 384 1.55 2.51 10.14
N VAL A 385 0.84 2.95 9.09
CA VAL A 385 -0.24 2.15 8.50
C VAL A 385 0.27 0.93 7.74
N ASN A 386 1.57 0.61 7.75
CA ASN A 386 2.16 -0.57 7.09
C ASN A 386 2.38 -1.76 8.03
N GLY A 387 1.40 -2.11 8.87
CA GLY A 387 1.48 -3.23 9.82
C GLY A 387 1.15 -4.61 9.25
N TYR A 388 0.81 -4.75 7.96
CA TYR A 388 0.33 -6.02 7.37
C TYR A 388 1.34 -7.17 7.43
N PHE A 389 2.62 -6.85 7.59
CA PHE A 389 3.64 -7.88 7.76
C PHE A 389 3.55 -8.55 9.13
N PHE A 390 2.94 -7.95 10.15
CA PHE A 390 3.01 -8.43 11.53
C PHE A 390 2.41 -9.82 11.70
N ILE A 391 1.29 -10.10 11.03
CA ILE A 391 0.76 -11.46 10.91
C ILE A 391 1.13 -11.94 9.50
N PRO A 392 1.79 -13.10 9.34
CA PRO A 392 2.29 -13.54 8.04
C PRO A 392 1.19 -14.18 7.17
N ASN A 393 0.02 -13.54 7.10
CA ASN A 393 -1.13 -13.96 6.30
C ASN A 393 -1.44 -12.97 5.17
N TYR A 394 -0.80 -11.81 5.12
CA TYR A 394 -0.98 -10.88 4.02
C TYR A 394 -0.44 -11.50 2.71
N PRO A 395 -1.15 -11.42 1.58
CA PRO A 395 -0.86 -12.32 0.48
C PRO A 395 0.49 -12.06 -0.20
N THR A 396 1.08 -10.86 -0.13
CA THR A 396 2.47 -10.63 -0.60
C THR A 396 3.52 -11.29 0.30
N VAL A 397 3.28 -11.39 1.61
CA VAL A 397 4.12 -12.13 2.56
C VAL A 397 4.04 -13.63 2.26
N VAL A 398 2.82 -14.16 2.07
CA VAL A 398 2.59 -15.57 1.75
C VAL A 398 3.19 -15.95 0.39
N ALA A 399 3.08 -15.07 -0.60
CA ALA A 399 3.67 -15.28 -1.90
C ALA A 399 5.20 -15.29 -1.84
N ALA A 400 5.82 -14.37 -1.09
CA ALA A 400 7.27 -14.33 -0.92
C ALA A 400 7.81 -15.62 -0.27
N ILE A 401 7.09 -16.17 0.72
CA ILE A 401 7.42 -17.48 1.29
C ILE A 401 7.29 -18.59 0.23
N SER A 402 6.18 -18.59 -0.52
CA SER A 402 5.91 -19.61 -1.55
C SER A 402 6.92 -19.60 -2.71
N PHE A 403 7.38 -18.41 -3.12
CA PHE A 403 8.36 -18.26 -4.20
C PHE A 403 9.80 -18.60 -3.77
N ASP A 404 10.08 -18.66 -2.48
CA ASP A 404 11.38 -19.11 -1.99
C ASP A 404 11.49 -20.65 -2.00
N ARG A 405 12.03 -21.18 -3.10
CA ARG A 405 12.29 -22.61 -3.25
C ARG A 405 13.40 -23.12 -2.33
N THR A 406 14.24 -22.27 -1.76
CA THR A 406 15.32 -22.67 -0.85
C THR A 406 14.83 -22.96 0.57
N GLY A 407 13.66 -22.44 0.95
CA GLY A 407 13.08 -22.62 2.29
C GLY A 407 13.67 -21.69 3.35
N THR A 408 14.48 -20.71 2.94
CA THR A 408 15.09 -19.74 3.87
C THR A 408 14.08 -18.71 4.38
N THR A 409 13.13 -18.31 3.52
CA THR A 409 12.00 -17.42 3.82
C THR A 409 10.85 -18.26 4.37
N ARG A 410 10.49 -18.04 5.63
CA ARG A 410 9.51 -18.92 6.30
C ARG A 410 8.82 -18.28 7.49
N ILE A 411 7.75 -18.94 7.91
CA ILE A 411 7.23 -18.87 9.27
C ILE A 411 8.01 -19.91 10.09
N GLY A 412 8.63 -19.45 11.16
CA GLY A 412 9.38 -20.27 12.11
C GLY A 412 8.46 -21.02 13.07
N LYS A 413 8.99 -21.31 14.27
CA LYS A 413 8.27 -22.11 15.27
C LYS A 413 6.96 -21.46 15.77
N TYR A 414 6.93 -20.13 15.81
CA TYR A 414 5.78 -19.35 16.28
C TYR A 414 5.22 -18.54 15.13
N VAL A 415 3.91 -18.26 15.14
CA VAL A 415 3.24 -17.53 14.05
C VAL A 415 3.87 -16.17 13.79
N LEU A 416 4.23 -15.42 14.84
CA LEU A 416 4.89 -14.11 14.73
C LEU A 416 6.40 -14.22 14.51
N ASN A 417 6.99 -15.41 14.56
CA ASN A 417 8.40 -15.60 14.25
C ASN A 417 8.53 -15.89 12.76
N HIS A 418 8.68 -14.85 11.93
CA HIS A 418 8.84 -15.02 10.48
C HIS A 418 9.78 -13.96 9.89
N SER A 419 10.25 -14.20 8.67
CA SER A 419 11.30 -13.44 8.00
C SER A 419 11.03 -11.94 7.80
N PHE A 420 9.79 -11.48 7.95
CA PHE A 420 9.35 -10.11 7.64
C PHE A 420 9.27 -9.20 8.86
N GLN A 421 9.35 -9.75 10.09
CA GLN A 421 9.26 -8.97 11.33
C GLN A 421 10.37 -7.93 11.44
N LEU A 422 11.63 -8.37 11.38
CA LEU A 422 12.78 -7.47 11.53
C LEU A 422 12.79 -6.36 10.48
N PRO A 423 12.74 -6.64 9.16
CA PRO A 423 12.72 -5.57 8.16
C PRO A 423 11.49 -4.68 8.30
N GLY A 424 10.33 -5.25 8.64
CA GLY A 424 9.09 -4.51 8.80
C GLY A 424 9.17 -3.49 9.93
N PHE A 425 9.56 -3.93 11.12
CA PHE A 425 9.72 -3.03 12.27
C PHE A 425 10.81 -1.99 12.04
N VAL A 426 11.98 -2.41 11.54
CA VAL A 426 13.09 -1.48 11.28
C VAL A 426 12.65 -0.41 10.27
N ALA A 427 12.06 -0.81 9.14
CA ALA A 427 11.62 0.15 8.14
C ALA A 427 10.55 1.10 8.70
N THR A 428 9.50 0.58 9.34
CA THR A 428 8.41 1.42 9.88
C THR A 428 8.89 2.38 10.96
N ILE A 429 9.67 1.92 11.94
CA ILE A 429 10.17 2.77 13.04
C ILE A 429 11.10 3.85 12.50
N VAL A 430 12.04 3.48 11.62
CA VAL A 430 12.96 4.44 11.01
C VAL A 430 12.22 5.45 10.15
N SER A 431 11.23 5.03 9.37
CA SER A 431 10.43 5.95 8.56
C SER A 431 9.65 6.94 9.41
N ILE A 432 9.04 6.51 10.51
CA ILE A 432 8.33 7.42 11.42
C ILE A 432 9.33 8.40 12.07
N ALA A 433 10.47 7.90 12.56
CA ALA A 433 11.49 8.73 13.19
C ALA A 433 12.06 9.77 12.23
N VAL A 434 12.38 9.38 10.99
CA VAL A 434 12.84 10.30 9.94
C VAL A 434 11.72 11.26 9.55
N GLY A 435 10.47 10.81 9.47
CA GLY A 435 9.32 11.67 9.22
C GLY A 435 9.19 12.77 10.26
N TYR A 436 9.30 12.42 11.55
CA TYR A 436 9.31 13.39 12.65
C TYR A 436 10.50 14.34 12.58
N PHE A 437 11.67 13.85 12.18
CA PHE A 437 12.84 14.70 11.98
C PHE A 437 12.61 15.72 10.84
N LEU A 438 12.01 15.29 9.72
CA LEU A 438 11.78 16.16 8.56
C LEU A 438 10.78 17.29 8.86
N ILE A 439 9.72 17.01 9.62
CA ILE A 439 8.74 18.04 9.98
C ILE A 439 9.28 19.11 10.93
N LEU A 440 10.48 18.94 11.52
CA LEU A 440 11.15 20.02 12.27
C LEU A 440 11.65 21.16 11.37
N PHE A 441 11.69 20.93 10.06
CA PHE A 441 12.19 21.86 9.04
C PHE A 441 11.11 22.39 8.10
N LEU A 442 9.84 22.02 8.34
CA LEU A 442 8.66 22.44 7.58
C LEU A 442 7.75 23.25 8.50
#